data_AF-A0A7S4RBV2-F1
#
_entry.id   AF-A0A7S4RBV2-F1
#
_cell.length_a   1.000
_cell.length_b   1.000
_cell.length_c   1.000
_cell.angle_alpha   90.00
_cell.angle_beta   90.00
_cell.angle_gamma   90.00
#
_symmetry.space_group_name_H-M   'P 1'
#
loop_
_entity.id
_entity.type
_entity.pdbx_description
1 polymer ?
#
loop_
_entity_poly.entity_id
_entity_poly.type
_entity_poly.pdbx_seq_one_letter_code
_entity_poly.pdbx_strand_id
1 'polypeptide(L)'
;MSLTMDKIVPELGYVAGNLRFLPNWVNKALQDLPDAEAYRIVLRLFGMLPQHPTKSVSPALHARARQVISVKKSGARRDGVAVGPCFSFAALLSAGKLVDRCPYSGYELDWGEKGKPCASRNSPSFDRIEPGSAYSCEGVQVVANVTNALKGSICMRRFLDAICFLQTDAYVRSHVPAAARPAHHLQQVQTLEAMASEVPRSLAFVLGPARWSRGGAEAAGGIREEAWP
;
A
#
# COMPACT_ATOMS: atom_id res chain seq x y z
N MET A 1 -1.31 13.27 16.94
CA MET A 1 -1.61 12.47 15.72
C MET A 1 -3.10 12.55 15.49
N SER A 2 -3.57 13.04 14.33
CA SER A 2 -5.01 13.12 14.07
C SER A 2 -5.58 11.75 13.73
N LEU A 3 -6.73 11.43 14.33
CA LEU A 3 -7.56 10.31 13.93
C LEU A 3 -8.55 10.78 12.87
N THR A 4 -8.86 9.89 11.94
CA THR A 4 -9.83 10.11 10.86
C THR A 4 -10.74 8.91 10.78
N MET A 5 -11.96 9.15 10.30
CA MET A 5 -12.93 8.10 10.07
C MET A 5 -12.60 7.37 8.76
N ASP A 6 -12.61 6.05 8.81
CA ASP A 6 -12.38 5.15 7.69
C ASP A 6 -13.56 4.17 7.52
N LYS A 7 -13.73 3.66 6.30
CA LYS A 7 -14.71 2.65 5.95
C LYS A 7 -14.04 1.27 6.01
N ILE A 8 -14.61 0.32 6.77
CA ILE A 8 -14.10 -1.05 6.84
C ILE A 8 -14.18 -1.72 5.46
N VAL A 9 -15.32 -1.55 4.78
CA VAL A 9 -15.57 -1.94 3.39
C VAL A 9 -15.77 -0.66 2.57
N PRO A 10 -14.81 -0.28 1.69
CA PRO A 10 -14.86 0.99 0.97
C PRO A 10 -16.16 1.24 0.19
N GLU A 11 -16.77 0.18 -0.34
CA GLU A 11 -17.95 0.22 -1.21
C GLU A 11 -19.26 0.54 -0.47
N LEU A 12 -19.36 0.26 0.83
CA LEU A 12 -20.61 0.41 1.60
C LEU A 12 -20.87 1.84 2.10
N GLY A 13 -19.93 2.78 1.88
CA GLY A 13 -20.06 4.17 2.33
C GLY A 13 -19.96 4.35 3.85
N TYR A 14 -20.33 5.55 4.33
CA TYR A 14 -20.27 5.89 5.76
C TYR A 14 -21.58 5.50 6.47
N VAL A 15 -21.70 4.22 6.82
CA VAL A 15 -22.90 3.68 7.50
C VAL A 15 -22.53 3.08 8.85
N ALA A 16 -23.46 3.12 9.81
CA ALA A 16 -23.31 2.40 11.07
C ALA A 16 -23.05 0.93 10.77
N GLY A 17 -22.01 0.33 11.37
CA GLY A 17 -21.58 -1.01 10.98
C GLY A 17 -20.32 -1.06 10.12
N ASN A 18 -19.95 0.05 9.47
CA ASN A 18 -18.87 0.07 8.48
C ASN A 18 -17.79 1.11 8.79
N LEU A 19 -17.75 1.64 10.02
CA LEU A 19 -16.88 2.76 10.39
C LEU A 19 -15.86 2.34 11.44
N ARG A 20 -14.64 2.87 11.30
CA ARG A 20 -13.60 2.78 12.32
C ARG A 20 -12.78 4.07 12.35
N PHE A 21 -12.09 4.32 13.45
CA PHE A 21 -11.15 5.43 13.55
C PHE A 21 -9.72 4.92 13.39
N LEU A 22 -8.99 5.57 12.48
CA LEU A 22 -7.60 5.26 12.17
C LEU A 22 -6.75 6.52 12.24
N PRO A 23 -5.44 6.41 12.54
CA PRO A 23 -4.51 7.49 12.24
C PRO A 23 -4.64 7.92 10.77
N ASN A 24 -4.61 9.23 10.52
CA ASN A 24 -4.77 9.79 9.17
C ASN A 24 -3.85 9.14 8.12
N TRP A 25 -2.62 8.80 8.50
CA TRP A 25 -1.65 8.16 7.61
C TRP A 25 -2.04 6.73 7.20
N VAL A 26 -2.70 5.96 8.09
CA VAL A 26 -3.21 4.62 7.77
C VAL A 26 -4.44 4.75 6.88
N ASN A 27 -5.36 5.65 7.24
CA ASN A 27 -6.57 5.89 6.44
C ASN A 27 -6.22 6.31 5.01
N LYS A 28 -5.28 7.26 4.85
CA LYS A 28 -4.78 7.68 3.54
C LYS A 28 -4.17 6.54 2.72
N ALA A 29 -3.52 5.58 3.38
CA ALA A 29 -2.93 4.42 2.72
C ALA A 29 -3.99 3.37 2.31
N LEU A 30 -5.09 3.26 3.06
CA LEU A 30 -6.19 2.33 2.81
C LEU A 30 -7.33 2.92 1.98
N GLN A 31 -7.28 4.21 1.66
CA GLN A 31 -8.40 4.97 1.08
C GLN A 31 -9.09 4.30 -0.12
N ASP A 32 -8.32 3.60 -0.96
CA ASP A 32 -8.79 2.90 -2.16
C ASP A 32 -8.56 1.38 -2.11
N LEU A 33 -8.15 0.82 -0.96
CA LEU A 33 -7.75 -0.58 -0.82
C LEU A 33 -8.36 -1.23 0.42
N PRO A 34 -9.02 -2.39 0.28
CA PRO A 34 -9.34 -3.23 1.42
C PRO A 34 -8.07 -3.67 2.17
N ASP A 35 -8.16 -3.85 3.49
CA ASP A 35 -7.03 -4.22 4.36
C ASP A 35 -6.25 -5.44 3.84
N ALA A 36 -6.97 -6.52 3.51
CA ALA A 36 -6.36 -7.77 3.04
C ALA A 36 -5.59 -7.57 1.72
N GLU A 37 -6.05 -6.65 0.87
CA GLU A 37 -5.40 -6.34 -0.38
C GLU A 37 -4.16 -5.46 -0.17
N ALA A 38 -4.28 -4.40 0.63
CA ALA A 38 -3.15 -3.57 1.02
C ALA A 38 -2.04 -4.40 1.68
N TYR A 39 -2.42 -5.33 2.57
CA TYR A 39 -1.49 -6.27 3.21
C TYR A 39 -0.71 -7.11 2.18
N ARG A 40 -1.41 -7.74 1.24
CA ARG A 40 -0.80 -8.58 0.18
C ARG A 40 0.13 -7.78 -0.73
N ILE A 41 -0.27 -6.55 -1.09
CA ILE A 41 0.56 -5.65 -1.90
C ILE A 41 1.86 -5.36 -1.15
N VAL A 42 1.79 -5.03 0.14
CA VAL A 42 2.95 -4.69 0.95
C VAL A 42 3.86 -5.90 1.16
N LEU A 43 3.31 -7.09 1.42
CA LEU A 43 4.12 -8.32 1.49
C LEU A 43 4.88 -8.59 0.18
N ARG A 44 4.28 -8.34 -0.99
CA ARG A 44 5.00 -8.44 -2.28
C ARG A 44 6.05 -7.35 -2.46
N LEU A 45 5.79 -6.13 -2.00
CA LEU A 45 6.79 -5.04 -2.01
C LEU A 45 8.02 -5.38 -1.14
N PHE A 46 7.83 -6.12 -0.05
CA PHE A 46 8.91 -6.66 0.77
C PHE A 46 9.56 -7.95 0.21
N GLY A 47 9.05 -8.49 -0.90
CA GLY A 47 9.54 -9.75 -1.47
C GLY A 47 9.15 -10.99 -0.66
N MET A 48 8.20 -10.88 0.27
CA MET A 48 7.70 -11.98 1.10
C MET A 48 6.68 -12.85 0.36
N LEU A 49 6.01 -12.27 -0.64
CA LEU A 49 5.13 -12.97 -1.57
C LEU A 49 5.66 -12.82 -3.00
N PRO A 50 5.48 -13.82 -3.87
CA PRO A 50 5.88 -13.71 -5.27
C PRO A 50 5.09 -12.61 -5.97
N GLN A 51 5.77 -11.90 -6.87
CA GLN A 51 5.14 -10.94 -7.76
C GLN A 51 4.15 -11.64 -8.70
N HIS A 52 3.11 -10.92 -9.10
CA HIS A 52 2.19 -11.38 -10.13
C HIS A 52 2.89 -11.45 -11.49
N PRO A 53 2.59 -12.46 -12.31
CA PRO A 53 3.13 -12.52 -13.66
C PRO A 53 2.62 -11.34 -14.48
N THR A 54 3.53 -10.73 -15.24
CA THR A 54 3.25 -9.59 -16.12
C THR A 54 3.62 -9.91 -17.56
N LYS A 55 2.95 -9.28 -18.52
CA LYS A 55 3.35 -9.32 -19.93
C LYS A 55 3.77 -7.93 -20.38
N SER A 56 4.61 -7.86 -21.40
CA SER A 56 4.93 -6.60 -22.05
C SER A 56 3.65 -5.93 -22.56
N VAL A 57 3.60 -4.61 -22.46
CA VAL A 57 2.49 -3.81 -22.99
C VAL A 57 2.27 -4.12 -24.47
N SER A 58 1.01 -4.24 -24.90
CA SER A 58 0.70 -4.60 -26.28
C SER A 58 1.03 -3.46 -27.26
N PRO A 59 1.34 -3.77 -28.53
CA PRO A 59 1.60 -2.75 -29.55
C PRO A 59 0.49 -1.69 -29.70
N ALA A 60 -0.77 -2.08 -29.51
CA ALA A 60 -1.92 -1.18 -29.55
C ALA A 60 -1.86 -0.05 -28.50
N LEU A 61 -1.16 -0.27 -27.39
CA LEU A 61 -1.02 0.68 -26.29
C LEU A 61 0.28 1.50 -26.33
N HIS A 62 1.19 1.24 -27.29
CA HIS A 62 2.49 1.90 -27.38
C HIS A 62 2.40 3.43 -27.48
N ALA A 63 1.46 3.96 -28.27
CA ALA A 63 1.27 5.40 -28.40
C ALA A 63 0.92 6.05 -27.06
N ARG A 64 0.08 5.38 -26.25
CA ARG A 64 -0.31 5.85 -24.92
C ARG A 64 0.84 5.73 -23.92
N ALA A 65 1.56 4.62 -23.93
CA ALA A 65 2.74 4.46 -23.09
C ALA A 65 3.78 5.58 -23.32
N ARG A 66 4.03 5.95 -24.59
CA ARG A 66 4.88 7.11 -24.93
C ARG A 66 4.37 8.42 -24.31
N GLN A 67 3.07 8.67 -24.39
CA GLN A 67 2.44 9.85 -23.79
C GLN A 67 2.65 9.89 -22.27
N VAL A 68 2.39 8.78 -21.57
CA VAL A 68 2.57 8.68 -20.11
C VAL A 68 4.03 8.94 -19.73
N ILE A 69 4.98 8.34 -20.44
CA ILE A 69 6.43 8.56 -20.19
C ILE A 69 6.80 10.02 -20.39
N SER A 70 6.30 10.66 -21.45
CA SER A 70 6.57 12.07 -21.75
C SER A 70 6.05 12.99 -20.64
N VAL A 71 4.81 12.77 -20.19
CA VAL A 71 4.22 13.54 -19.09
C VAL A 71 5.00 13.30 -17.79
N LYS A 72 5.35 12.05 -17.47
CA LYS A 72 6.11 11.72 -16.27
C LYS A 72 7.50 12.37 -16.26
N LYS A 73 8.20 12.34 -17.41
CA LYS A 73 9.50 13.01 -17.59
C LYS A 73 9.40 14.51 -17.39
N SER A 74 8.36 15.13 -17.92
CA SER A 74 8.10 16.56 -17.77
C SER A 74 7.79 16.93 -16.31
N GLY A 75 6.98 16.12 -15.62
CA GLY A 75 6.70 16.27 -14.20
C GLY A 75 7.95 16.11 -13.33
N ALA A 76 8.71 15.04 -13.53
CA ALA A 76 9.94 14.79 -12.77
C ALA A 76 10.94 15.94 -12.89
N ARG A 77 11.15 16.48 -14.11
CA ARG A 77 12.02 17.64 -14.34
C ARG A 77 11.53 18.89 -13.60
N ARG A 78 10.22 19.14 -13.60
CA ARG A 78 9.62 20.26 -12.88
C ARG A 78 9.83 20.14 -11.37
N ASP A 79 9.76 18.92 -10.84
CA ASP A 79 9.98 18.61 -9.43
C ASP A 79 11.48 18.54 -9.06
N GLY A 80 12.39 18.88 -9.97
CA GLY A 80 13.85 18.83 -9.75
C GLY A 80 14.42 17.41 -9.66
N VAL A 81 13.64 16.39 -10.03
CA VAL A 81 14.10 15.00 -10.02
C VAL A 81 14.88 14.70 -11.30
N ALA A 82 16.09 14.17 -11.15
CA ALA A 82 16.93 13.79 -12.27
C ALA A 82 16.25 12.71 -13.15
N VAL A 83 16.31 12.91 -14.47
CA VAL A 83 15.82 11.94 -15.47
C VAL A 83 16.97 11.54 -16.37
N GLY A 84 17.37 10.27 -16.27
CA GLY A 84 18.44 9.69 -17.06
C GLY A 84 18.08 9.60 -18.55
N PRO A 85 19.09 9.55 -19.45
CA PRO A 85 18.89 9.47 -20.89
C PRO A 85 18.14 8.21 -21.31
N CYS A 86 18.32 7.11 -20.57
CA CYS A 86 17.65 5.84 -20.82
C CYS A 86 16.15 5.85 -20.46
N PHE A 87 15.62 6.86 -19.75
CA PHE A 87 14.18 6.95 -19.47
C PHE A 87 13.40 7.40 -20.72
N SER A 88 13.24 6.46 -21.65
CA SER A 88 12.58 6.61 -22.95
C SER A 88 11.72 5.38 -23.24
N PHE A 89 10.72 5.52 -24.12
CA PHE A 89 9.84 4.41 -24.47
C PHE A 89 10.60 3.20 -25.01
N ALA A 90 11.50 3.39 -25.97
CA ALA A 90 12.23 2.29 -26.60
C ALA A 90 13.08 1.50 -25.58
N ALA A 91 13.81 2.22 -24.73
CA ALA A 91 14.67 1.60 -23.72
C ALA A 91 13.87 0.94 -22.58
N LEU A 92 12.74 1.52 -22.16
CA LEU A 92 11.86 0.91 -21.16
C LEU A 92 11.16 -0.33 -21.71
N LEU A 93 10.77 -0.33 -22.99
CA LEU A 93 10.18 -1.47 -23.66
C LEU A 93 11.21 -2.61 -23.81
N SER A 94 12.41 -2.31 -24.28
CA SER A 94 13.48 -3.32 -24.44
C SER A 94 13.95 -3.89 -23.10
N ALA A 95 13.91 -3.10 -22.03
CA ALA A 95 14.20 -3.54 -20.68
C ALA A 95 13.04 -4.31 -20.01
N GLY A 96 11.93 -4.55 -20.72
CA GLY A 96 10.77 -5.28 -20.18
C GLY A 96 10.04 -4.54 -19.05
N LYS A 97 10.22 -3.22 -18.93
CA LYS A 97 9.64 -2.41 -17.84
C LYS A 97 8.21 -1.98 -18.11
N LEU A 98 7.81 -1.92 -19.38
CA LEU A 98 6.46 -1.53 -19.78
C LEU A 98 5.56 -2.76 -19.77
N VAL A 99 4.77 -2.92 -18.72
CA VAL A 99 3.93 -4.10 -18.47
C VAL A 99 2.44 -3.80 -18.56
N ASP A 100 1.63 -4.84 -18.78
CA ASP A 100 0.15 -4.77 -18.83
C ASP A 100 -0.53 -4.81 -17.46
N ARG A 101 0.17 -5.32 -16.44
CA ARG A 101 -0.34 -5.56 -15.10
C ARG A 101 0.65 -5.09 -14.04
N CYS A 102 0.15 -4.61 -12.91
CA CYS A 102 0.98 -4.26 -11.76
C CYS A 102 1.54 -5.55 -11.11
N PRO A 103 2.87 -5.69 -10.93
CA PRO A 103 3.47 -6.89 -10.34
C PRO A 103 3.11 -7.09 -8.85
N TYR A 104 2.68 -6.04 -8.14
CA TYR A 104 2.37 -6.11 -6.71
C TYR A 104 0.88 -6.27 -6.41
N SER A 105 0.01 -5.50 -7.06
CA SER A 105 -1.44 -5.64 -6.86
C SER A 105 -2.07 -6.69 -7.77
N GLY A 106 -1.48 -6.94 -8.94
CA GLY A 106 -2.09 -7.79 -9.96
C GLY A 106 -3.18 -7.08 -10.75
N TYR A 107 -3.38 -5.78 -10.57
CA TYR A 107 -4.34 -5.01 -11.37
C TYR A 107 -3.85 -4.77 -12.79
N GLU A 108 -4.74 -4.86 -13.76
CA GLU A 108 -4.47 -4.41 -15.13
C GLU A 108 -4.22 -2.91 -15.13
N LEU A 109 -3.15 -2.52 -15.82
CA LEU A 109 -2.75 -1.13 -15.90
C LEU A 109 -3.57 -0.43 -16.97
N ASP A 110 -4.26 0.61 -16.53
CA ASP A 110 -5.06 1.45 -17.41
C ASP A 110 -4.15 2.41 -18.17
N TRP A 111 -3.56 1.91 -19.25
CA TRP A 111 -2.83 2.72 -20.23
C TRP A 111 -3.79 3.62 -21.06
N GLY A 112 -5.11 3.53 -20.86
CA GLY A 112 -6.16 4.07 -21.72
C GLY A 112 -7.05 5.19 -21.13
N GLU A 113 -7.97 5.63 -21.99
CA GLU A 113 -9.07 6.63 -21.95
C GLU A 113 -9.02 7.92 -21.09
N LYS A 114 -8.44 7.95 -19.89
CA LYS A 114 -8.55 9.15 -19.02
C LYS A 114 -7.42 10.17 -19.17
N GLY A 115 -6.57 10.03 -20.19
CA GLY A 115 -5.67 11.07 -20.74
C GLY A 115 -4.61 11.68 -19.80
N LYS A 116 -4.69 11.45 -18.50
CA LYS A 116 -3.82 12.00 -17.47
C LYS A 116 -3.18 10.84 -16.69
N PRO A 117 -1.84 10.76 -16.65
CA PRO A 117 -1.17 9.89 -15.69
C PRO A 117 -1.67 10.17 -14.27
N CYS A 118 -1.78 9.14 -13.44
CA CYS A 118 -2.30 9.23 -12.06
C CYS A 118 -3.80 9.58 -11.96
N ALA A 119 -4.58 9.52 -13.05
CA ALA A 119 -6.02 9.85 -13.01
C ALA A 119 -6.91 8.75 -12.41
N SER A 120 -6.43 7.52 -12.36
CA SER A 120 -7.17 6.38 -11.81
C SER A 120 -6.26 5.54 -10.91
N ARG A 121 -6.86 4.75 -10.01
CA ARG A 121 -6.12 3.82 -9.14
C ARG A 121 -5.18 2.88 -9.90
N ASN A 122 -5.60 2.47 -11.10
CA ASN A 122 -4.91 1.51 -11.95
C ASN A 122 -4.07 2.16 -13.06
N SER A 123 -4.03 3.49 -13.13
CA SER A 123 -3.20 4.17 -14.10
C SER A 123 -1.71 3.83 -13.88
N PRO A 124 -0.92 3.67 -14.95
CA PRO A 124 0.48 3.33 -14.85
C PRO A 124 1.27 4.45 -14.16
N SER A 125 2.06 4.06 -13.18
CA SER A 125 2.96 4.94 -12.44
C SER A 125 4.38 4.39 -12.48
N PHE A 126 5.35 5.29 -12.63
CA PHE A 126 6.77 4.94 -12.60
C PHE A 126 7.27 5.10 -11.16
N ASP A 127 7.31 3.98 -10.46
CA ASP A 127 7.90 3.88 -9.13
C ASP A 127 9.42 3.79 -9.26
N ARG A 128 10.12 4.51 -8.39
CA ARG A 128 11.57 4.41 -8.27
C ARG A 128 11.86 3.33 -7.25
N ILE A 129 12.59 2.29 -7.64
CA ILE A 129 12.90 1.15 -6.76
C ILE A 129 13.51 1.68 -5.47
N GLU A 130 14.56 2.48 -5.59
CA GLU A 130 15.17 3.24 -4.50
C GLU A 130 14.57 4.65 -4.40
N PRO A 131 13.99 5.03 -3.24
CA PRO A 131 13.54 6.40 -3.02
C PRO A 131 14.68 7.41 -3.19
N GLY A 132 14.40 8.52 -3.88
CA GLY A 132 15.39 9.59 -4.11
C GLY A 132 16.31 9.38 -5.31
N SER A 133 16.34 8.18 -5.90
CA SER A 133 17.11 7.93 -7.12
C SER A 133 16.57 8.68 -8.35
N ALA A 134 17.36 8.71 -9.42
CA ALA A 134 16.95 9.27 -10.70
C ALA A 134 15.95 8.35 -11.42
N TYR A 135 15.14 8.92 -12.31
CA TYR A 135 14.38 8.13 -13.27
C TYR A 135 15.32 7.55 -14.33
N SER A 136 15.67 6.27 -14.22
CA SER A 136 16.51 5.50 -15.16
C SER A 136 15.84 4.17 -15.50
N CYS A 137 16.26 3.48 -16.57
CA CYS A 137 15.69 2.15 -16.89
C CYS A 137 15.87 1.12 -15.76
N GLU A 138 17.00 1.16 -15.08
CA GLU A 138 17.34 0.21 -14.01
C GLU A 138 16.63 0.55 -12.71
N GLY A 139 16.54 1.84 -12.38
CA GLY A 139 16.00 2.34 -11.12
C GLY A 139 14.48 2.47 -11.09
N VAL A 140 13.76 2.11 -12.16
CA VAL A 140 12.30 2.23 -12.24
C VAL A 140 11.60 0.91 -12.49
N GLN A 141 10.35 0.89 -12.06
CA GLN A 141 9.38 -0.14 -12.36
C GLN A 141 8.01 0.49 -12.61
N VAL A 142 7.21 -0.11 -13.50
CA VAL A 142 5.84 0.32 -13.71
C VAL A 142 4.93 -0.43 -12.76
N VAL A 143 4.13 0.33 -12.00
CA VAL A 143 3.16 -0.19 -11.02
C VAL A 143 1.85 0.57 -11.16
N ALA A 144 0.78 0.06 -10.54
CA ALA A 144 -0.47 0.80 -10.43
C ALA A 144 -0.26 2.05 -9.55
N ASN A 145 -0.94 3.15 -9.87
CA ASN A 145 -0.86 4.39 -9.10
C ASN A 145 -1.18 4.19 -7.61
N VAL A 146 -2.19 3.37 -7.30
CA VAL A 146 -2.54 3.04 -5.92
C VAL A 146 -1.40 2.32 -5.17
N THR A 147 -0.68 1.42 -5.84
CA THR A 147 0.50 0.76 -5.29
C THR A 147 1.63 1.75 -5.03
N ASN A 148 1.89 2.66 -5.97
CA ASN A 148 2.91 3.69 -5.79
C ASN A 148 2.55 4.66 -4.65
N ALA A 149 1.27 5.05 -4.55
CA ALA A 149 0.77 5.89 -3.46
C ALA A 149 0.91 5.20 -2.10
N LEU A 150 0.63 3.89 -2.03
CA LEU A 150 0.80 3.08 -0.83
C LEU A 150 2.27 3.06 -0.39
N LYS A 151 3.20 2.80 -1.32
CA LYS A 151 4.65 2.82 -1.06
C LYS A 151 5.14 4.20 -0.61
N GLY A 152 4.65 5.27 -1.23
CA GLY A 152 5.12 6.64 -0.99
C GLY A 152 4.57 7.30 0.27
N SER A 153 3.46 6.80 0.84
CA SER A 153 2.77 7.49 1.93
C SER A 153 3.32 7.19 3.32
N ILE A 154 4.04 6.07 3.51
CA ILE A 154 4.24 5.47 4.83
C ILE A 154 5.54 4.68 4.94
N CYS A 155 6.06 4.56 6.17
CA CYS A 155 6.99 3.49 6.50
C CYS A 155 6.24 2.15 6.38
N MET A 156 6.51 1.39 5.30
CA MET A 156 5.81 0.13 4.99
C MET A 156 5.82 -0.85 6.16
N ARG A 157 6.87 -0.85 7.00
CA ARG A 157 6.93 -1.71 8.16
C ARG A 157 5.90 -1.34 9.23
N ARG A 158 5.86 -0.05 9.61
CA ARG A 158 4.85 0.45 10.56
C ARG A 158 3.44 0.23 10.05
N PHE A 159 3.25 0.27 8.74
CA PHE A 159 1.96 -0.01 8.13
C PHE A 159 1.56 -1.48 8.24
N LEU A 160 2.48 -2.42 8.02
CA LEU A 160 2.21 -3.84 8.28
C LEU A 160 1.80 -4.07 9.73
N ASP A 161 2.57 -3.53 10.68
CA ASP A 161 2.26 -3.66 12.11
C ASP A 161 0.87 -3.07 12.43
N ALA A 162 0.52 -1.94 11.81
CA ALA A 162 -0.79 -1.33 11.94
C ALA A 162 -1.90 -2.22 11.36
N ILE A 163 -1.78 -2.72 10.12
CA ILE A 163 -2.79 -3.61 9.54
C ILE A 163 -2.98 -4.86 10.39
N CYS A 164 -1.89 -5.50 10.83
CA CYS A 164 -1.96 -6.67 11.69
C CYS A 164 -2.71 -6.34 13.00
N PHE A 165 -2.45 -5.17 13.59
CA PHE A 165 -3.17 -4.73 14.78
C PHE A 165 -4.68 -4.52 14.53
N LEU A 166 -5.06 -3.93 13.39
CA LEU A 166 -6.48 -3.73 13.02
C LEU A 166 -7.27 -5.03 12.92
N GLN A 167 -6.59 -6.15 12.75
CA GLN A 167 -7.19 -7.47 12.62
C GLN A 167 -7.23 -8.25 13.94
N THR A 168 -6.63 -7.72 15.00
CA THR A 168 -6.67 -8.39 16.31
C THR A 168 -8.06 -8.33 16.92
N ASP A 169 -8.42 -9.40 17.64
CA ASP A 169 -9.64 -9.41 18.46
C ASP A 169 -9.67 -8.29 19.50
N ALA A 170 -8.49 -7.85 19.95
CA ALA A 170 -8.37 -6.71 20.86
C ALA A 170 -8.89 -5.42 20.19
N TYR A 171 -8.41 -5.11 18.98
CA TYR A 171 -8.86 -3.94 18.23
C TYR A 171 -10.36 -4.02 17.92
N VAL A 172 -10.82 -5.14 17.35
CA VAL A 172 -12.23 -5.28 16.93
C VAL A 172 -13.20 -5.21 18.11
N ARG A 173 -12.85 -5.76 19.27
CA ARG A 173 -13.70 -5.63 20.45
C ARG A 173 -13.77 -4.21 20.99
N SER A 174 -12.71 -3.41 20.86
CA SER A 174 -12.63 -2.08 21.48
C SER A 174 -12.98 -0.93 20.53
N HIS A 175 -12.77 -1.10 19.22
CA HIS A 175 -12.84 0.00 18.23
C HIS A 175 -13.86 -0.23 17.12
N VAL A 176 -14.41 -1.45 16.99
CA VAL A 176 -15.48 -1.76 16.02
C VAL A 176 -16.80 -1.92 16.77
N PRO A 177 -17.85 -1.13 16.45
CA PRO A 177 -19.15 -1.22 17.12
C PRO A 177 -19.71 -2.64 17.11
N ALA A 178 -20.41 -3.08 18.17
CA ALA A 178 -20.89 -4.46 18.25
C ALA A 178 -21.75 -4.87 17.04
N ALA A 179 -22.60 -3.97 16.54
CA ALA A 179 -23.41 -4.18 15.34
C ALA A 179 -22.60 -4.26 14.02
N ALA A 180 -21.36 -3.78 14.04
CA ALA A 180 -20.40 -3.76 12.93
C ALA A 180 -19.47 -4.98 12.92
N ARG A 181 -19.38 -5.71 14.04
CA ARG A 181 -18.44 -6.84 14.16
C ARG A 181 -18.95 -7.95 13.24
N PRO A 182 -18.19 -8.31 12.18
CA PRO A 182 -18.66 -9.34 11.27
C PRO A 182 -18.77 -10.66 12.03
N ALA A 183 -19.87 -11.40 11.85
CA ALA A 183 -19.95 -12.81 12.27
C ALA A 183 -18.79 -13.65 11.67
N HIS A 184 -18.23 -13.18 10.54
CA HIS A 184 -17.10 -13.74 9.80
C HIS A 184 -15.70 -13.25 10.25
N HIS A 185 -15.56 -12.48 11.33
CA HIS A 185 -14.23 -11.99 11.79
C HIS A 185 -13.23 -13.14 12.00
N LEU A 186 -13.72 -14.30 12.45
CA LEU A 186 -12.92 -15.51 12.63
C LEU A 186 -12.30 -16.03 11.31
N GLN A 187 -13.00 -15.91 10.17
CA GLN A 187 -12.47 -16.40 8.88
C GLN A 187 -11.38 -15.51 8.29
N GLN A 188 -11.47 -14.17 8.44
CA GLN A 188 -10.43 -13.26 7.94
C GLN A 188 -9.13 -13.36 8.76
N VAL A 189 -9.25 -13.46 10.10
CA VAL A 189 -8.10 -13.69 10.98
C VAL A 189 -7.43 -15.03 10.64
N GLN A 190 -8.20 -16.12 10.51
CA GLN A 190 -7.67 -17.43 10.09
C GLN A 190 -6.99 -17.40 8.72
N THR A 191 -7.56 -16.66 7.76
CA THR A 191 -6.96 -16.53 6.41
C THR A 191 -5.60 -15.84 6.48
N LEU A 192 -5.45 -14.81 7.31
CA LEU A 192 -4.20 -14.04 7.38
C LEU A 192 -3.16 -14.67 8.30
N GLU A 193 -3.57 -15.38 9.35
CA GLU A 193 -2.70 -16.26 10.14
C GLU A 193 -2.19 -17.43 9.29
N ALA A 194 -3.05 -18.05 8.48
CA ALA A 194 -2.64 -19.06 7.50
C ALA A 194 -1.63 -18.47 6.50
N MET A 195 -1.90 -17.29 5.95
CA MET A 195 -0.96 -16.60 5.05
C MET A 195 0.35 -16.20 5.74
N ALA A 196 0.33 -15.81 7.01
CA ALA A 196 1.54 -15.51 7.78
C ALA A 196 2.35 -16.78 8.10
N SER A 197 1.68 -17.93 8.22
CA SER A 197 2.33 -19.25 8.38
C SER A 197 2.97 -19.78 7.09
N GLU A 198 2.49 -19.33 5.93
CA GLU A 198 3.07 -19.61 4.60
C GLU A 198 4.31 -18.76 4.30
N VAL A 199 4.57 -17.69 5.07
CA VAL A 199 5.81 -16.94 4.98
C VAL A 199 6.94 -17.79 5.57
N PRO A 200 8.02 -18.09 4.80
CA PRO A 200 9.16 -18.84 5.30
C PRO A 200 9.70 -18.25 6.63
N ARG A 201 9.92 -19.08 7.64
CA ARG A 201 10.46 -18.64 8.96
C ARG A 201 11.80 -17.91 8.84
N SER A 202 12.57 -18.15 7.78
CA SER A 202 13.79 -17.41 7.45
C SER A 202 13.54 -15.92 7.12
N LEU A 203 12.35 -15.56 6.62
CA LEU A 203 11.90 -14.18 6.38
C LEU A 203 11.22 -13.56 7.61
N ALA A 204 10.73 -14.37 8.55
CA ALA A 204 10.22 -13.87 9.84
C ALA A 204 11.30 -13.15 10.67
N PHE A 205 12.58 -13.41 10.40
CA PHE A 205 13.71 -12.72 11.01
C PHE A 205 13.84 -11.26 10.56
N VAL A 206 13.44 -10.92 9.33
CA VAL A 206 13.38 -9.53 8.83
C VAL A 206 12.21 -8.79 9.49
N LEU A 207 11.16 -9.52 9.87
CA LEU A 207 10.09 -8.95 10.68
C LEU A 207 10.48 -8.84 12.16
N GLY A 208 11.33 -9.71 12.70
CA GLY A 208 11.67 -9.69 14.13
C GLY A 208 10.43 -9.93 15.02
N PRO A 209 10.60 -10.40 16.26
CA PRO A 209 9.47 -10.46 17.16
C PRO A 209 9.00 -9.02 17.38
N ALA A 210 7.74 -8.74 17.04
CA ALA A 210 7.06 -7.58 17.58
C ALA A 210 7.09 -7.73 19.10
N ARG A 211 8.07 -7.09 19.75
CA ARG A 211 8.11 -6.96 21.21
C ARG A 211 6.98 -6.02 21.60
N TRP A 212 5.76 -6.54 21.56
CA TRP A 212 4.74 -6.09 22.48
C TRP A 212 5.13 -6.72 23.81
N SER A 213 5.92 -5.99 24.58
CA SER A 213 6.12 -6.28 26.00
C SER A 213 4.74 -6.45 26.62
N ARG A 214 4.45 -7.65 27.14
CA ARG A 214 3.48 -7.82 28.21
C ARG A 214 3.96 -6.94 29.35
N GLY A 215 3.39 -5.74 29.46
CA GLY A 215 3.78 -4.76 30.47
C GLY A 215 2.73 -3.66 30.48
N GLY A 216 1.75 -3.80 31.36
CA GLY A 216 0.64 -2.85 31.48
C GLY A 216 -0.55 -3.35 32.28
N ALA A 217 -0.33 -4.27 33.22
CA ALA A 217 -1.19 -4.43 34.38
C ALA A 217 -0.25 -4.28 35.58
N GLU A 218 -0.64 -3.48 36.57
CA GLU A 218 0.14 -3.03 37.73
C GLU A 218 0.96 -1.75 37.53
N ALA A 219 0.26 -0.62 37.47
CA ALA A 219 0.67 0.64 38.12
C ALA A 219 -0.57 1.52 38.33
N ALA A 220 -1.53 1.04 39.12
CA ALA A 220 -2.54 1.91 39.73
C ALA A 220 -1.91 2.51 40.99
N GLY A 221 -1.24 3.65 40.84
CA GLY A 221 -0.57 4.34 41.93
C GLY A 221 -0.52 5.85 41.68
N GLY A 222 -1.51 6.56 42.23
CA GLY A 222 -1.43 7.97 42.61
C GLY A 222 -1.33 9.00 41.49
N ILE A 223 -2.47 9.46 40.98
CA ILE A 223 -2.56 10.78 40.36
C ILE A 223 -2.77 11.79 41.50
N ARG A 224 -1.74 12.59 41.78
CA ARG A 224 -1.90 13.86 42.50
C ARG A 224 -2.44 14.89 41.52
N GLU A 225 -3.53 15.54 41.90
CA GLU A 225 -3.99 16.77 41.29
C GLU A 225 -2.93 17.86 41.48
N GLU A 226 -2.39 18.37 40.38
CA GLU A 226 -1.81 19.71 40.34
C GLU A 226 -2.58 20.51 39.29
N ALA A 227 -3.37 21.44 39.81
CA ALA A 227 -3.96 22.53 39.07
C ALA A 227 -2.86 23.44 38.51
N TRP A 228 -3.03 23.88 37.26
CA TRP A 228 -2.27 24.99 36.69
C TRP A 228 -3.26 26.03 36.10
N PRO A 229 -2.86 27.32 36.12
CA PRO A 229 -3.72 28.51 36.12
C PRO A 229 -4.50 28.78 34.82
#